data_AF-A0A154BSZ7-F1
#
_entry.id   AF-A0A154BSZ7-F1
#
_cell.length_a   1.000
_cell.length_b   1.000
_cell.length_c   1.000
_cell.angle_alpha   90.00
_cell.angle_beta   90.00
_cell.angle_gamma   90.00
#
_symmetry.space_group_name_H-M   'P 1'
#
loop_
_entity.id
_entity.type
_entity.pdbx_description
1 polymer ?
#
loop_
_entity_poly.entity_id
_entity_poly.type
_entity_poly.pdbx_seq_one_letter_code
_entity_poly.pdbx_strand_id
1 'polypeptide(L)'
;MRDAFNRTIEYLRVSVTDRCNFRCVYCMPPQGVEPLQHSQILSYEEILRIVTVLTKHGLKRVRLTGGEPLVRRGLIEFVRNLSAIRDLQDIALTTNGSLLAPMAAELKQAGLNRVNISIDTVNAELFHQISGGGRVQDTLDGIEAALSVGLQPVKLNVVATTYLTDADLAFFLNLARNRPVAVRFIEYMPIGYNTADVSISISHLREKLTEIAGAALIPIQFPQGGGPASYFTLPGMIGRLGFIAPISEHFCSSCNRIRLTADGKIKPCLLQNMEFDIKSQLRSGINDLQLAQLLLQAVCLKPAGHELNSSGSADSAVTRQMSQIGG
;
A
#
# COMPACT_ATOMS: atom_id res chain seq x y z
N MET A 1 -0.69 -10.50 17.34
CA MET A 1 -1.94 -10.11 18.05
C MET A 1 -3.12 -10.86 17.44
N ARG A 2 -4.25 -11.02 18.17
CA ARG A 2 -5.51 -11.56 17.62
C ARG A 2 -6.64 -10.55 17.84
N ASP A 3 -7.59 -10.50 16.91
CA ASP A 3 -8.80 -9.69 17.05
C ASP A 3 -10.02 -10.52 17.49
N ALA A 4 -11.20 -9.87 17.56
CA ALA A 4 -12.45 -10.49 17.97
C ALA A 4 -12.96 -11.61 17.03
N PHE A 5 -12.40 -11.73 15.82
CA PHE A 5 -12.75 -12.74 14.82
C PHE A 5 -11.64 -13.79 14.66
N ASN A 6 -10.73 -13.87 15.63
CA ASN A 6 -9.63 -14.82 15.68
C ASN A 6 -8.60 -14.67 14.52
N ARG A 7 -8.58 -13.52 13.84
CA ARG A 7 -7.59 -13.23 12.80
C ARG A 7 -6.27 -12.85 13.46
N THR A 8 -5.16 -13.40 12.97
CA THR A 8 -3.82 -12.97 13.40
C THR A 8 -3.49 -11.62 12.78
N ILE A 9 -3.40 -10.59 13.62
CA ILE A 9 -2.98 -9.25 13.23
C ILE A 9 -1.48 -9.11 13.52
N GLU A 10 -0.71 -8.98 12.45
CA GLU A 10 0.76 -8.95 12.50
C GLU A 10 1.36 -7.99 11.46
N TYR A 11 0.52 -7.19 10.79
CA TYR A 11 0.93 -6.25 9.73
C TYR A 11 0.43 -4.84 10.02
N LEU A 12 1.36 -3.91 10.23
CA LEU A 12 1.08 -2.48 10.37
C LEU A 12 1.44 -1.76 9.07
N ARG A 13 0.52 -0.94 8.55
CA ARG A 13 0.82 0.04 7.51
C ARG A 13 1.01 1.40 8.15
N VAL A 14 2.12 2.07 7.87
CA VAL A 14 2.49 3.34 8.49
C VAL A 14 2.58 4.41 7.42
N SER A 15 1.67 5.38 7.47
CA SER A 15 1.77 6.61 6.70
C SER A 15 2.78 7.52 7.38
N VAL A 16 3.96 7.67 6.80
CA VAL A 16 5.01 8.52 7.37
C VAL A 16 4.81 9.99 7.00
N THR A 17 4.00 10.32 6.01
CA THR A 17 3.75 11.72 5.65
C THR A 17 2.42 11.81 4.92
N ASP A 18 1.81 12.97 4.93
CA ASP A 18 0.65 13.32 4.12
C ASP A 18 1.03 13.96 2.77
N ARG A 19 2.31 14.33 2.59
CA ARG A 19 2.81 14.99 1.39
C ARG A 19 3.06 13.99 0.27
N CYS A 20 2.80 14.41 -0.95
CA CYS A 20 3.07 13.65 -2.17
C CYS A 20 3.64 14.58 -3.24
N ASN A 21 4.59 14.09 -4.04
CA ASN A 21 5.10 14.79 -5.22
C ASN A 21 4.21 14.60 -6.46
N PHE A 22 3.19 13.73 -6.40
CA PHE A 22 2.16 13.56 -7.43
C PHE A 22 0.79 14.11 -6.97
N ARG A 23 -0.14 14.26 -7.93
CA ARG A 23 -1.54 14.67 -7.74
C ARG A 23 -2.45 13.71 -8.50
N CYS A 24 -2.37 12.41 -8.16
CA CYS A 24 -3.04 11.39 -8.96
C CYS A 24 -4.55 11.58 -8.98
N VAL A 25 -5.16 11.51 -10.17
CA VAL A 25 -6.57 11.86 -10.42
C VAL A 25 -7.59 11.10 -9.56
N TYR A 26 -7.24 9.91 -9.07
CA TYR A 26 -8.10 9.09 -8.21
C TYR A 26 -7.73 9.13 -6.71
N CYS A 27 -6.69 9.87 -6.34
CA CYS A 27 -6.12 9.87 -4.99
C CYS A 27 -6.21 11.24 -4.31
N MET A 28 -6.07 12.30 -5.10
CA MET A 28 -6.02 13.68 -4.62
C MET A 28 -6.68 14.60 -5.65
N PRO A 29 -7.44 15.63 -5.23
CA PRO A 29 -7.99 16.61 -6.17
C PRO A 29 -6.86 17.40 -6.87
N PRO A 30 -7.10 18.00 -8.05
CA PRO A 30 -6.07 18.69 -8.84
C PRO A 30 -5.32 19.80 -8.07
N GLN A 31 -6.03 20.55 -7.24
CA GLN A 31 -5.45 21.59 -6.37
C GLN A 31 -4.61 21.04 -5.21
N GLY A 32 -4.59 19.73 -5.01
CA GLY A 32 -3.96 19.08 -3.88
C GLY A 32 -4.79 19.09 -2.60
N VAL A 33 -4.22 18.53 -1.54
CA VAL A 33 -4.75 18.61 -0.18
C VAL A 33 -3.82 19.49 0.64
N GLU A 34 -4.40 20.35 1.47
CA GLU A 34 -3.65 21.20 2.41
C GLU A 34 -2.74 20.32 3.29
N PRO A 35 -1.41 20.52 3.24
CA PRO A 35 -0.49 19.70 3.99
C PRO A 35 -0.57 20.03 5.48
N LEU A 36 -0.55 18.99 6.30
CA LEU A 36 -0.43 19.08 7.75
C LEU A 36 0.84 19.83 8.14
N GLN A 37 0.74 20.61 9.21
CA GLN A 37 1.90 21.21 9.86
C GLN A 37 2.81 20.11 10.39
N HIS A 38 4.13 20.36 10.44
CA HIS A 38 5.11 19.38 10.93
C HIS A 38 4.77 18.87 12.35
N SER A 39 4.28 19.76 13.23
CA SER A 39 3.85 19.41 14.58
C SER A 39 2.65 18.45 14.61
N GLN A 40 1.85 18.40 13.55
CA GLN A 40 0.69 17.52 13.46
C GLN A 40 1.04 16.11 12.96
N ILE A 41 2.23 15.92 12.37
CA ILE A 41 2.69 14.62 11.89
C ILE A 41 3.44 13.89 13.02
N LEU A 42 3.29 12.57 13.09
CA LEU A 42 4.09 11.76 14.01
C LEU A 42 5.58 11.86 13.69
N SER A 43 6.39 12.08 14.73
CA SER A 43 7.84 12.01 14.64
C SER A 43 8.30 10.57 14.38
N TYR A 44 9.52 10.37 13.91
CA TYR A 44 10.03 9.02 13.69
C TYR A 44 10.22 8.28 15.02
N GLU A 45 10.56 8.98 16.09
CA GLU A 45 10.67 8.46 17.45
C GLU A 45 9.31 7.98 17.98
N GLU A 46 8.25 8.76 17.76
CA GLU A 46 6.88 8.37 18.10
C GLU A 46 6.47 7.09 17.34
N ILE A 47 6.78 7.00 16.04
CA ILE A 47 6.49 5.81 15.22
C ILE A 47 7.32 4.61 15.68
N LEU A 48 8.62 4.78 15.94
CA LEU A 48 9.51 3.72 16.44
C LEU A 48 8.99 3.15 17.77
N ARG A 49 8.52 4.01 18.68
CA ARG A 49 7.92 3.59 19.94
C ARG A 49 6.67 2.74 19.72
N ILE A 50 5.76 3.16 18.84
CA ILE A 50 4.55 2.40 18.48
C ILE A 50 4.92 1.02 17.92
N VAL A 51 5.84 0.97 16.94
CA VAL A 51 6.27 -0.29 16.31
C VAL A 51 6.94 -1.21 17.32
N THR A 52 7.79 -0.68 18.19
CA THR A 52 8.48 -1.43 19.23
C THR A 52 7.47 -2.08 20.19
N VAL A 53 6.49 -1.31 20.67
CA VAL A 53 5.43 -1.84 21.54
C VAL A 53 4.63 -2.92 20.83
N LEU A 54 4.17 -2.68 19.60
CA LEU A 54 3.40 -3.68 18.84
C LEU A 54 4.17 -4.96 18.54
N THR A 55 5.49 -4.88 18.35
CA THR A 55 6.34 -6.03 18.07
C THR A 55 6.39 -6.99 19.26
N LYS A 56 6.40 -6.45 20.50
CA LYS A 56 6.25 -7.25 21.73
C LYS A 56 4.92 -8.01 21.80
N HIS A 57 3.91 -7.61 21.04
CA HIS A 57 2.59 -8.25 20.97
C HIS A 57 2.37 -9.05 19.67
N GLY A 58 3.42 -9.27 18.87
CA GLY A 58 3.39 -10.12 17.69
C GLY A 58 3.12 -9.39 16.38
N LEU A 59 3.36 -8.07 16.31
CA LEU A 59 3.61 -7.42 15.02
C LEU A 59 4.88 -8.01 14.41
N LYS A 60 4.83 -8.38 13.14
CA LYS A 60 5.97 -8.94 12.41
C LYS A 60 6.38 -8.13 11.20
N ARG A 61 5.48 -7.28 10.68
CA ARG A 61 5.67 -6.61 9.39
C ARG A 61 5.21 -5.18 9.42
N VAL A 62 6.02 -4.29 8.84
CA VAL A 62 5.72 -2.87 8.66
C VAL A 62 5.76 -2.53 7.18
N ARG A 63 4.74 -1.80 6.71
CA ARG A 63 4.74 -1.19 5.38
C ARG A 63 4.72 0.31 5.51
N LEU A 64 5.79 0.95 5.08
CA LEU A 64 5.89 2.39 4.96
C LEU A 64 5.16 2.86 3.70
N THR A 65 4.40 3.92 3.85
CA THR A 65 3.60 4.59 2.82
C THR A 65 3.46 6.06 3.23
N GLY A 66 2.58 6.84 2.61
CA GLY A 66 2.31 8.22 2.97
C GLY A 66 1.16 8.80 2.14
N GLY A 67 1.31 10.05 1.75
CA GLY A 67 1.35 10.37 0.33
C GLY A 67 2.50 9.62 -0.32
N GLU A 68 3.62 10.30 -0.61
CA GLU A 68 4.85 9.65 -1.10
C GLU A 68 5.90 9.58 0.03
N PRO A 69 6.23 8.40 0.59
CA PRO A 69 7.17 8.30 1.70
C PRO A 69 8.57 8.82 1.37
N LEU A 70 9.04 8.70 0.13
CA LEU A 70 10.38 9.13 -0.28
C LEU A 70 10.59 10.64 -0.22
N VAL A 71 9.53 11.45 -0.11
CA VAL A 71 9.67 12.91 0.09
C VAL A 71 9.99 13.29 1.54
N ARG A 72 9.80 12.37 2.51
CA ARG A 72 10.06 12.67 3.92
C ARG A 72 11.55 12.48 4.22
N ARG A 73 12.23 13.59 4.54
CA ARG A 73 13.64 13.60 4.94
C ARG A 73 13.88 12.69 6.16
N GLY A 74 15.04 12.02 6.17
CA GLY A 74 15.43 11.09 7.24
C GLY A 74 14.86 9.68 7.11
N LEU A 75 14.12 9.37 6.03
CA LEU A 75 13.51 8.05 5.85
C LEU A 75 14.51 6.89 5.90
N ILE A 76 15.70 7.04 5.30
CA ILE A 76 16.73 6.00 5.26
C ILE A 76 17.16 5.62 6.68
N GLU A 77 17.44 6.62 7.52
CA GLU A 77 17.82 6.38 8.91
C GLU A 77 16.66 5.82 9.74
N PHE A 78 15.44 6.27 9.48
CA PHE A 78 14.26 5.67 10.09
C PHE A 78 14.08 4.19 9.72
N VAL A 79 14.31 3.80 8.45
CA VAL A 79 14.32 2.39 8.03
C VAL A 79 15.40 1.61 8.77
N ARG A 80 16.60 2.17 8.92
CA ARG A 80 17.70 1.57 9.69
C ARG A 80 17.28 1.30 11.13
N ASN A 81 16.65 2.28 11.79
CA ASN A 81 16.16 2.14 13.16
C ASN A 81 15.04 1.11 13.28
N LEU A 82 14.12 1.03 12.30
CA LEU A 82 13.10 -0.02 12.26
C LEU A 82 13.74 -1.40 12.12
N SER A 83 14.74 -1.56 11.26
CA SER A 83 15.43 -2.83 11.01
C SER A 83 16.15 -3.37 12.24
N ALA A 84 16.53 -2.48 13.16
CA ALA A 84 17.17 -2.83 14.43
C ALA A 84 16.16 -3.32 15.49
N ILE A 85 14.84 -3.18 15.26
CA ILE A 85 13.82 -3.67 16.19
C ILE A 85 13.80 -5.20 16.16
N ARG A 86 14.17 -5.81 17.29
CA ARG A 86 14.10 -7.27 17.47
C ARG A 86 12.71 -7.80 17.15
N ASP A 87 12.65 -8.93 16.44
CA ASP A 87 11.45 -9.66 16.04
C ASP A 87 10.59 -9.00 14.94
N LEU A 88 10.97 -7.82 14.43
CA LEU A 88 10.41 -7.26 13.20
C LEU A 88 11.09 -7.94 11.99
N GLN A 89 10.31 -8.61 11.15
CA GLN A 89 10.83 -9.52 10.11
C GLN A 89 10.79 -8.94 8.70
N ASP A 90 9.89 -8.00 8.43
CA ASP A 90 9.69 -7.45 7.08
C ASP A 90 9.35 -5.96 7.14
N ILE A 91 10.17 -5.17 6.45
CA ILE A 91 9.95 -3.76 6.16
C ILE A 91 9.75 -3.62 4.66
N ALA A 92 8.56 -3.15 4.30
CA ALA A 92 8.19 -2.89 2.91
C ALA A 92 7.95 -1.40 2.70
N LEU A 93 8.21 -0.91 1.49
CA LEU A 93 7.85 0.43 1.06
C LEU A 93 6.72 0.36 0.02
N THR A 94 5.75 1.26 0.07
CA THR A 94 4.87 1.58 -1.04
C THR A 94 5.19 2.99 -1.53
N THR A 95 5.53 3.14 -2.81
CA THR A 95 5.99 4.40 -3.41
C THR A 95 5.48 4.50 -4.84
N ASN A 96 5.41 5.71 -5.39
CA ASN A 96 5.23 5.94 -6.82
C ASN A 96 6.53 5.69 -7.63
N GLY A 97 7.66 5.43 -6.96
CA GLY A 97 8.92 5.03 -7.58
C GLY A 97 9.76 6.18 -8.16
N SER A 98 9.20 7.37 -8.35
CA SER A 98 9.88 8.49 -9.04
C SER A 98 11.15 8.99 -8.34
N LEU A 99 11.27 8.77 -7.03
CA LEU A 99 12.44 9.13 -6.23
C LEU A 99 13.27 7.91 -5.80
N LEU A 100 12.88 6.71 -6.24
CA LEU A 100 13.46 5.46 -5.72
C LEU A 100 14.86 5.20 -6.28
N ALA A 101 15.10 5.54 -7.55
CA ALA A 101 16.37 5.26 -8.22
C ALA A 101 17.61 5.74 -7.43
N PRO A 102 17.71 7.02 -7.01
CA PRO A 102 18.85 7.48 -6.25
C PRO A 102 18.91 6.95 -4.80
N MET A 103 17.82 6.40 -4.25
CA MET A 103 17.71 5.99 -2.84
C MET A 103 17.74 4.48 -2.63
N ALA A 104 17.57 3.67 -3.69
CA ALA A 104 17.31 2.24 -3.58
C ALA A 104 18.43 1.48 -2.86
N ALA A 105 19.70 1.78 -3.18
CA ALA A 105 20.86 1.13 -2.58
C ALA A 105 20.95 1.41 -1.07
N GLU A 106 20.82 2.68 -0.67
CA GLU A 106 20.87 3.07 0.74
C GLU A 106 19.68 2.50 1.53
N LEU A 107 18.48 2.48 0.95
CA LEU A 107 17.30 1.87 1.56
C LEU A 107 17.49 0.36 1.78
N LYS A 108 18.06 -0.34 0.80
CA LYS A 108 18.40 -1.76 0.93
C LYS A 108 19.41 -1.99 2.04
N GLN A 109 20.49 -1.21 2.08
CA GLN A 109 21.51 -1.29 3.13
C GLN A 109 20.96 -0.95 4.51
N ALA A 110 19.98 -0.04 4.60
CA ALA A 110 19.27 0.27 5.83
C ALA A 110 18.32 -0.84 6.29
N GLY A 111 18.15 -1.92 5.53
CA GLY A 111 17.33 -3.07 5.92
C GLY A 111 15.93 -3.10 5.28
N LEU A 112 15.66 -2.28 4.26
CA LEU A 112 14.42 -2.42 3.49
C LEU A 112 14.42 -3.77 2.74
N ASN A 113 13.35 -4.55 2.90
CA ASN A 113 13.27 -5.88 2.28
C ASN A 113 12.72 -5.82 0.85
N ARG A 114 11.62 -5.07 0.66
CA ARG A 114 10.82 -5.12 -0.57
C ARG A 114 10.06 -3.83 -0.86
N VAL A 115 9.65 -3.67 -2.12
CA VAL A 115 8.93 -2.49 -2.58
C VAL A 115 7.64 -2.85 -3.32
N ASN A 116 6.63 -2.02 -3.12
CA ASN A 116 5.45 -1.93 -3.95
C ASN A 116 5.50 -0.59 -4.71
N ILE A 117 5.59 -0.64 -6.03
CA ILE A 117 5.66 0.56 -6.87
C ILE A 117 4.32 0.74 -7.58
N SER A 118 3.69 1.90 -7.41
CA SER A 118 2.46 2.25 -8.12
C SER A 118 2.78 2.81 -9.51
N ILE A 119 2.22 2.20 -10.55
CA ILE A 119 2.37 2.61 -11.95
C ILE A 119 1.13 2.18 -12.73
N ASP A 120 0.31 3.13 -13.17
CA ASP A 120 -1.00 2.81 -13.78
C ASP A 120 -0.95 2.70 -15.31
N THR A 121 0.12 3.17 -15.93
CA THR A 121 0.33 3.10 -17.39
C THR A 121 1.82 3.31 -17.69
N VAL A 122 2.29 2.78 -18.82
CA VAL A 122 3.62 3.06 -19.37
C VAL A 122 3.58 4.09 -20.50
N ASN A 123 2.40 4.51 -20.93
CA ASN A 123 2.26 5.64 -21.85
C ASN A 123 2.63 6.94 -21.12
N ALA A 124 3.63 7.68 -21.64
CA ALA A 124 4.16 8.86 -20.99
C ALA A 124 3.12 10.00 -20.84
N GLU A 125 2.25 10.19 -21.83
CA GLU A 125 1.22 11.24 -21.81
C GLU A 125 0.12 10.89 -20.82
N LEU A 126 -0.42 9.66 -20.88
CA LEU A 126 -1.41 9.19 -19.92
C LEU A 126 -0.84 9.18 -18.50
N PHE A 127 0.41 8.75 -18.31
CA PHE A 127 1.05 8.79 -17.00
C PHE A 127 1.12 10.22 -16.46
N HIS A 128 1.53 11.18 -17.29
CA HIS A 128 1.60 12.59 -16.92
C HIS A 128 0.23 13.12 -16.49
N GLN A 129 -0.83 12.80 -17.24
CA GLN A 129 -2.20 13.18 -16.92
C GLN A 129 -2.68 12.52 -15.62
N ILE A 130 -2.57 11.20 -15.49
CA ILE A 130 -3.05 10.42 -14.34
C ILE A 130 -2.33 10.84 -13.06
N SER A 131 -1.01 11.06 -13.11
CA SER A 131 -0.20 11.42 -11.94
C SER A 131 -0.24 12.91 -11.59
N GLY A 132 -0.82 13.75 -12.46
CA GLY A 132 -0.84 15.19 -12.28
C GLY A 132 0.52 15.84 -12.44
N GLY A 133 1.31 15.38 -13.43
CA GLY A 133 2.57 16.03 -13.82
C GLY A 133 3.83 15.15 -13.78
N GLY A 134 3.70 13.87 -13.39
CA GLY A 134 4.84 12.96 -13.27
C GLY A 134 5.44 12.53 -14.61
N ARG A 135 6.66 11.99 -14.55
CA ARG A 135 7.35 11.38 -15.69
C ARG A 135 7.49 9.87 -15.46
N VAL A 136 6.93 9.09 -16.37
CA VAL A 136 6.92 7.61 -16.25
C VAL A 136 8.33 7.03 -16.16
N GLN A 137 9.28 7.64 -16.86
CA GLN A 137 10.68 7.19 -16.86
C GLN A 137 11.29 7.16 -15.45
N ASP A 138 11.00 8.17 -14.62
CA ASP A 138 11.53 8.24 -13.26
C ASP A 138 11.03 7.05 -12.41
N THR A 139 9.78 6.62 -12.62
CA THR A 139 9.22 5.42 -11.99
C THR A 139 9.84 4.13 -12.56
N LEU A 140 10.04 4.03 -13.88
CA LEU A 140 10.69 2.88 -14.51
C LEU A 140 12.14 2.72 -14.05
N ASP A 141 12.89 3.81 -13.92
CA ASP A 141 14.25 3.84 -13.38
C ASP A 141 14.25 3.39 -11.91
N GLY A 142 13.24 3.78 -11.13
CA GLY A 142 13.03 3.29 -9.77
C GLY A 142 12.77 1.78 -9.70
N ILE A 143 12.02 1.22 -10.65
CA ILE A 143 11.79 -0.23 -10.75
C ILE A 143 13.10 -0.97 -11.04
N GLU A 144 13.89 -0.50 -12.00
CA GLU A 144 15.18 -1.11 -12.34
C GLU A 144 16.18 -1.01 -11.18
N ALA A 145 16.27 0.15 -10.53
CA ALA A 145 17.10 0.34 -9.35
C ALA A 145 16.70 -0.62 -8.22
N ALA A 146 15.40 -0.81 -7.98
CA ALA A 146 14.93 -1.76 -6.96
C ALA A 146 15.31 -3.22 -7.28
N LEU A 147 15.20 -3.62 -8.55
CA LEU A 147 15.61 -4.95 -9.01
C LEU A 147 17.12 -5.15 -8.86
N SER A 148 17.92 -4.19 -9.30
CA SER A 148 19.40 -4.28 -9.32
C SER A 148 20.00 -4.38 -7.92
N VAL A 149 19.44 -3.69 -6.92
CA VAL A 149 19.92 -3.77 -5.52
C VAL A 149 19.32 -4.95 -4.74
N GLY A 150 18.48 -5.76 -5.37
CA GLY A 150 17.89 -6.96 -4.75
C GLY A 150 16.81 -6.65 -3.70
N LEU A 151 16.01 -5.61 -3.90
CA LEU A 151 14.76 -5.45 -3.15
C LEU A 151 13.77 -6.50 -3.67
N GLN A 152 13.40 -7.48 -2.84
CA GLN A 152 12.62 -8.63 -3.31
C GLN A 152 11.52 -9.05 -2.33
N PRO A 153 10.30 -9.34 -2.84
CA PRO A 153 9.88 -9.15 -4.25
C PRO A 153 9.69 -7.67 -4.61
N VAL A 154 9.98 -7.29 -5.86
CA VAL A 154 9.47 -6.05 -6.46
C VAL A 154 8.04 -6.30 -6.91
N LYS A 155 7.10 -5.51 -6.42
CA LYS A 155 5.70 -5.64 -6.79
C LYS A 155 5.20 -4.37 -7.47
N LEU A 156 4.61 -4.48 -8.64
CA LEU A 156 3.94 -3.35 -9.27
C LEU A 156 2.46 -3.36 -8.89
N ASN A 157 1.90 -2.18 -8.66
CA ASN A 157 0.49 -1.95 -8.39
C ASN A 157 -0.08 -1.10 -9.51
N VAL A 158 -1.10 -1.62 -10.16
CA VAL A 158 -1.81 -1.00 -11.27
C VAL A 158 -3.27 -0.91 -10.85
N VAL A 159 -3.85 0.28 -10.76
CA VAL A 159 -5.28 0.43 -10.47
C VAL A 159 -6.07 0.12 -11.74
N ALA A 160 -7.04 -0.78 -11.62
CA ALA A 160 -7.90 -1.24 -12.70
C ALA A 160 -8.85 -0.12 -13.14
N THR A 161 -8.39 0.68 -14.11
CA THR A 161 -9.15 1.83 -14.62
C THR A 161 -9.25 1.84 -16.14
N THR A 162 -10.19 2.63 -16.67
CA THR A 162 -10.40 2.86 -18.11
C THR A 162 -9.23 3.54 -18.80
N TYR A 163 -8.25 4.04 -18.04
CA TYR A 163 -6.98 4.54 -18.57
C TYR A 163 -6.04 3.43 -19.05
N LEU A 164 -6.24 2.17 -18.63
CA LEU A 164 -5.41 1.06 -19.07
C LEU A 164 -5.66 0.74 -20.53
N THR A 165 -4.58 0.71 -21.32
CA THR A 165 -4.61 0.31 -22.73
C THR A 165 -4.14 -1.14 -22.90
N ASP A 166 -4.47 -1.75 -24.05
CA ASP A 166 -3.94 -3.09 -24.40
C ASP A 166 -2.40 -3.09 -24.45
N ALA A 167 -1.78 -1.96 -24.82
CA ALA A 167 -0.33 -1.79 -24.81
C ALA A 167 0.25 -1.82 -23.39
N ASP A 168 -0.44 -1.23 -22.40
CA ASP A 168 -0.04 -1.29 -20.99
C ASP A 168 -0.13 -2.73 -20.47
N LEU A 169 -1.23 -3.42 -20.77
CA LEU A 169 -1.43 -4.82 -20.37
C LEU A 169 -0.35 -5.72 -20.98
N ALA A 170 -0.05 -5.54 -22.28
CA ALA A 170 1.02 -6.26 -22.96
C ALA A 170 2.40 -5.97 -22.33
N PHE A 171 2.68 -4.70 -22.00
CA PHE A 171 3.92 -4.32 -21.32
C PHE A 171 4.05 -5.02 -19.97
N PHE A 172 3.05 -4.92 -19.10
CA PHE A 172 3.11 -5.50 -17.76
C PHE A 172 3.17 -7.03 -17.79
N LEU A 173 2.43 -7.66 -18.71
CA LEU A 173 2.52 -9.09 -18.95
C LEU A 173 3.95 -9.48 -19.37
N ASN A 174 4.54 -8.77 -20.33
CA ASN A 174 5.89 -9.05 -20.81
C ASN A 174 6.94 -8.81 -19.71
N LEU A 175 6.78 -7.77 -18.91
CA LEU A 175 7.66 -7.51 -17.77
C LEU A 175 7.62 -8.68 -16.77
N ALA A 176 6.41 -9.12 -16.40
CA ALA A 176 6.24 -10.23 -15.47
C ALA A 176 6.66 -11.59 -16.07
N ARG A 177 6.61 -11.77 -17.40
CA ARG A 177 7.19 -12.94 -18.08
C ARG A 177 8.70 -13.02 -17.89
N ASN A 178 9.39 -11.89 -18.07
CA ASN A 178 10.84 -11.87 -18.21
C ASN A 178 11.61 -11.42 -16.96
N ARG A 179 10.92 -10.93 -15.93
CA ARG A 179 11.56 -10.37 -14.72
C ARG A 179 10.88 -10.90 -13.45
N PRO A 180 11.58 -10.97 -12.30
CA PRO A 180 11.04 -11.44 -11.03
C PRO A 180 10.13 -10.40 -10.35
N VAL A 181 9.19 -9.83 -11.10
CA VAL A 181 8.22 -8.86 -10.63
C VAL A 181 6.85 -9.49 -10.44
N ALA A 182 6.11 -9.03 -9.43
CA ALA A 182 4.69 -9.34 -9.29
C ALA A 182 3.86 -8.12 -9.71
N VAL A 183 3.29 -8.15 -10.91
CA VAL A 183 2.37 -7.10 -11.38
C VAL A 183 0.99 -7.40 -10.80
N ARG A 184 0.41 -6.44 -10.08
CA ARG A 184 -0.89 -6.61 -9.43
C ARG A 184 -1.89 -5.58 -9.92
N PHE A 185 -2.99 -6.07 -10.47
CA PHE A 185 -4.14 -5.26 -10.83
C PHE A 185 -5.08 -5.16 -9.62
N ILE A 186 -5.42 -3.93 -9.24
CA ILE A 186 -6.21 -3.62 -8.05
C ILE A 186 -7.53 -3.02 -8.50
N GLU A 187 -8.63 -3.64 -8.09
CA GLU A 187 -9.97 -3.10 -8.32
C GLU A 187 -10.06 -1.68 -7.74
N TYR A 188 -10.58 -0.77 -8.54
CA TYR A 188 -10.78 0.61 -8.12
C TYR A 188 -11.73 0.66 -6.91
N MET A 189 -11.30 1.35 -5.85
CA MET A 189 -12.15 1.63 -4.69
C MET A 189 -12.48 3.12 -4.66
N PRO A 190 -13.77 3.51 -4.60
CA PRO A 190 -14.18 4.91 -4.57
C PRO A 190 -13.97 5.52 -3.17
N ILE A 191 -12.70 5.67 -2.75
CA ILE A 191 -12.33 6.27 -1.46
C ILE A 191 -11.95 7.73 -1.66
N GLY A 192 -12.71 8.64 -1.05
CA GLY A 192 -12.39 10.06 -1.03
C GLY A 192 -12.80 10.74 -2.34
N TYR A 193 -11.83 11.05 -3.20
CA TYR A 193 -12.05 11.78 -4.46
C TYR A 193 -12.55 10.82 -5.54
N ASN A 194 -13.86 10.83 -5.73
CA ASN A 194 -14.55 9.86 -6.57
C ASN A 194 -14.43 10.21 -8.05
N THR A 195 -13.86 9.29 -8.82
CA THR A 195 -13.95 9.26 -10.29
C THR A 195 -14.79 8.03 -10.64
N ALA A 196 -16.12 8.12 -10.45
CA ALA A 196 -17.00 6.97 -10.56
C ALA A 196 -16.97 6.28 -11.94
N ASP A 197 -16.59 7.00 -13.00
CA ASP A 197 -16.71 6.55 -14.38
C ASP A 197 -15.44 5.88 -14.96
N VAL A 198 -14.40 5.64 -14.14
CA VAL A 198 -13.13 5.11 -14.64
C VAL A 198 -12.82 3.67 -14.23
N SER A 199 -13.73 2.91 -13.62
CA SER A 199 -13.42 1.56 -13.14
C SER A 199 -13.52 0.50 -14.24
N ILE A 200 -12.62 -0.50 -14.22
CA ILE A 200 -12.74 -1.75 -14.98
C ILE A 200 -12.82 -2.92 -14.00
N SER A 201 -13.69 -3.90 -14.26
CA SER A 201 -13.78 -5.10 -13.43
C SER A 201 -12.54 -5.99 -13.57
N ILE A 202 -12.16 -6.63 -12.46
CA ILE A 202 -11.02 -7.55 -12.43
C ILE A 202 -11.23 -8.77 -13.35
N SER A 203 -12.47 -9.25 -13.49
CA SER A 203 -12.80 -10.33 -14.42
C SER A 203 -12.49 -9.96 -15.87
N HIS A 204 -12.89 -8.75 -16.29
CA HIS A 204 -12.63 -8.25 -17.64
C HIS A 204 -11.14 -8.09 -17.90
N LEU A 205 -10.37 -7.52 -16.96
CA LEU A 205 -8.91 -7.44 -17.11
C LEU A 205 -8.25 -8.81 -17.22
N ARG A 206 -8.73 -9.81 -16.49
CA ARG A 206 -8.21 -11.17 -16.55
C ARG A 206 -8.48 -11.83 -17.90
N GLU A 207 -9.67 -11.61 -18.48
CA GLU A 207 -10.01 -12.06 -19.83
C GLU A 207 -9.09 -11.41 -20.87
N LYS A 208 -8.93 -10.08 -20.81
CA LYS A 208 -8.01 -9.33 -21.69
C LYS A 208 -6.57 -9.81 -21.60
N LEU A 209 -6.06 -10.03 -20.39
CA LEU A 209 -4.71 -10.57 -20.20
C LEU A 209 -4.57 -12.00 -20.74
N THR A 210 -5.64 -12.81 -20.68
CA THR A 210 -5.66 -14.16 -21.27
C THR A 210 -5.62 -14.10 -22.80
N GLU A 211 -6.40 -13.19 -23.40
CA GLU A 211 -6.40 -12.91 -24.84
C GLU A 211 -5.00 -12.48 -25.32
N ILE A 212 -4.42 -11.44 -24.70
CA ILE A 212 -3.09 -10.93 -25.03
C ILE A 212 -2.01 -11.97 -24.79
N ALA A 213 -2.15 -12.80 -23.75
CA ALA A 213 -1.19 -13.86 -23.46
C ALA A 213 -1.20 -14.99 -24.51
N GLY A 214 -2.32 -15.19 -25.22
CA GLY A 214 -2.54 -16.34 -26.09
C GLY A 214 -2.63 -17.67 -25.33
N ALA A 215 -2.82 -17.63 -24.01
CA ALA A 215 -2.83 -18.81 -23.14
C ALA A 215 -3.58 -18.53 -21.83
N ALA A 216 -4.23 -19.56 -21.29
CA ALA A 216 -4.93 -19.48 -20.01
C ALA A 216 -3.96 -19.18 -18.85
N LEU A 217 -4.35 -18.23 -17.99
CA LEU A 217 -3.62 -17.91 -16.77
C LEU A 217 -3.78 -19.06 -15.74
N ILE A 218 -2.65 -19.57 -15.24
CA ILE A 218 -2.61 -20.70 -14.31
C ILE A 218 -2.58 -20.17 -12.87
N PRO A 219 -3.56 -20.48 -12.00
CA PRO A 219 -3.53 -20.02 -10.61
C PRO A 219 -2.38 -20.65 -9.83
N ILE A 220 -1.75 -19.88 -8.95
CA ILE A 220 -0.69 -20.36 -8.06
C ILE A 220 -1.05 -20.13 -6.59
N GLN A 221 -0.77 -21.12 -5.75
CA GLN A 221 -0.88 -20.94 -4.31
C GLN A 221 0.29 -20.07 -3.83
N PHE A 222 -0.04 -18.98 -3.15
CA PHE A 222 0.94 -18.08 -2.55
C PHE A 222 0.90 -18.21 -1.02
N PRO A 223 2.04 -18.09 -0.31
CA PRO A 223 2.06 -18.25 1.14
C PRO A 223 1.02 -17.37 1.83
N GLN A 224 0.27 -17.97 2.75
CA GLN A 224 -0.71 -17.26 3.56
C GLN A 224 -0.05 -16.05 4.26
N GLY A 225 -0.74 -14.92 4.27
CA GLY A 225 -0.28 -13.68 4.91
C GLY A 225 0.49 -12.71 4.00
N GLY A 226 0.82 -13.06 2.75
CA GLY A 226 1.56 -12.22 1.79
C GLY A 226 0.82 -11.00 1.21
N GLY A 227 -0.42 -10.77 1.61
CA GLY A 227 -1.33 -9.75 1.09
C GLY A 227 -2.54 -10.37 0.39
N PRO A 228 -3.51 -9.55 -0.06
CA PRO A 228 -4.82 -10.00 -0.52
C PRO A 228 -4.87 -10.51 -1.97
N ALA A 229 -3.74 -10.58 -2.67
CA ALA A 229 -3.75 -10.85 -4.10
C ALA A 229 -3.89 -12.35 -4.40
N SER A 230 -4.78 -12.68 -5.33
CA SER A 230 -4.80 -13.99 -6.00
C SER A 230 -3.79 -13.96 -7.14
N TYR A 231 -2.83 -14.89 -7.13
CA TYR A 231 -1.73 -14.89 -8.09
C TYR A 231 -1.90 -15.94 -9.19
N PHE A 232 -1.43 -15.59 -10.38
CA PHE A 232 -1.46 -16.40 -11.59
C PHE A 232 -0.10 -16.36 -12.29
N THR A 233 0.18 -17.39 -13.08
CA THR A 233 1.38 -17.54 -13.88
C THR A 233 1.06 -18.04 -15.30
N LEU A 234 2.09 -18.13 -16.13
CA LEU A 234 2.09 -18.75 -17.45
C LEU A 234 3.31 -19.70 -17.57
N PRO A 235 3.30 -20.67 -18.50
CA PRO A 235 4.49 -21.50 -18.76
C PRO A 235 5.74 -20.64 -19.03
N GLY A 236 6.83 -20.91 -18.30
CA GLY A 236 8.10 -20.18 -18.45
C GLY A 236 8.15 -18.78 -17.82
N MET A 237 7.09 -18.34 -17.14
CA MET A 237 7.03 -17.01 -16.51
C MET A 237 7.90 -16.93 -15.25
N ILE A 238 8.80 -15.94 -15.18
CA ILE A 238 9.70 -15.70 -14.03
C ILE A 238 8.96 -14.99 -12.89
N GLY A 239 8.17 -13.99 -13.23
CA GLY A 239 7.37 -13.18 -12.31
C GLY A 239 6.00 -13.80 -12.07
N ARG A 240 4.99 -12.96 -11.86
CA ARG A 240 3.59 -13.37 -11.68
C ARG A 240 2.62 -12.22 -11.89
N LEU A 241 1.39 -12.54 -12.26
CA LEU A 241 0.26 -11.62 -12.23
C LEU A 241 -0.50 -11.80 -10.93
N GLY A 242 -1.00 -10.72 -10.36
CA GLY A 242 -1.86 -10.75 -9.18
C GLY A 242 -3.11 -9.91 -9.39
N PHE A 243 -4.21 -10.32 -8.77
CA PHE A 243 -5.46 -9.59 -8.80
C PHE A 243 -5.93 -9.34 -7.37
N ILE A 244 -6.28 -8.10 -7.06
CA ILE A 244 -6.76 -7.66 -5.75
C ILE A 244 -8.14 -7.06 -5.95
N ALA A 245 -9.18 -7.77 -5.50
CA ALA A 245 -10.59 -7.42 -5.70
C ALA A 245 -11.29 -7.13 -4.36
N PRO A 246 -11.00 -6.01 -3.68
CA PRO A 246 -11.59 -5.66 -2.38
C PRO A 246 -13.10 -5.51 -2.39
N ILE A 247 -13.74 -5.22 -3.53
CA ILE A 247 -15.18 -4.99 -3.63
C ILE A 247 -15.88 -6.27 -4.10
N SER A 248 -15.47 -6.80 -5.26
CA SER A 248 -16.12 -7.97 -5.87
C SER A 248 -15.78 -9.29 -5.17
N GLU A 249 -14.59 -9.44 -4.58
CA GLU A 249 -14.14 -10.66 -3.90
C GLU A 249 -13.39 -10.33 -2.59
N HIS A 250 -14.10 -9.72 -1.63
CA HIS A 250 -13.45 -9.20 -0.42
C HIS A 250 -12.69 -10.28 0.40
N PHE A 251 -11.58 -9.89 0.99
CA PHE A 251 -10.66 -10.78 1.74
C PHE A 251 -10.64 -10.48 3.25
N CYS A 252 -11.75 -9.97 3.80
CA CYS A 252 -11.80 -9.49 5.18
C CYS A 252 -11.58 -10.59 6.23
N SER A 253 -12.02 -11.82 5.95
CA SER A 253 -11.84 -12.99 6.81
C SER A 253 -10.36 -13.37 7.04
N SER A 254 -9.47 -13.01 6.12
CA SER A 254 -8.03 -13.27 6.22
C SER A 254 -7.20 -12.00 6.48
N CYS A 255 -7.86 -10.87 6.75
CA CYS A 255 -7.19 -9.58 6.87
C CYS A 255 -6.40 -9.47 8.17
N ASN A 256 -5.08 -9.37 8.04
CA ASN A 256 -4.11 -9.29 9.14
C ASN A 256 -3.53 -7.88 9.38
N ARG A 257 -4.19 -6.85 8.85
CA ARG A 257 -3.66 -5.47 8.73
C ARG A 257 -4.38 -4.47 9.63
N ILE A 258 -3.61 -3.55 10.20
CA ILE A 258 -4.06 -2.27 10.77
C ILE A 258 -3.23 -1.13 10.20
N ARG A 259 -3.66 0.11 10.34
CA ARG A 259 -3.00 1.29 9.76
C ARG A 259 -2.72 2.35 10.81
N LEU A 260 -1.58 3.01 10.71
CA LEU A 260 -1.21 4.22 11.42
C LEU A 260 -1.18 5.37 10.40
N THR A 261 -2.01 6.39 10.60
CA THR A 261 -2.07 7.58 9.74
C THR A 261 -0.92 8.55 10.10
N ALA A 262 -0.59 9.47 9.19
CA ALA A 262 0.50 10.42 9.41
C ALA A 262 0.23 11.37 10.60
N ASP A 263 -1.04 11.73 10.82
CA ASP A 263 -1.49 12.53 11.97
C ASP A 263 -1.64 11.72 13.27
N GLY A 264 -1.30 10.44 13.23
CA GLY A 264 -1.15 9.56 14.40
C GLY A 264 -2.43 8.97 14.95
N LYS A 265 -3.32 8.56 14.04
CA LYS A 265 -4.49 7.74 14.37
C LYS A 265 -4.26 6.29 13.96
N ILE A 266 -4.73 5.35 14.78
CA ILE A 266 -4.82 3.94 14.38
C ILE A 266 -6.17 3.67 13.76
N LYS A 267 -6.17 3.08 12.56
CA LYS A 267 -7.35 2.57 11.86
C LYS A 267 -7.31 1.04 11.84
N PRO A 268 -8.29 0.36 12.46
CA PRO A 268 -8.40 -1.09 12.37
C PRO A 268 -8.76 -1.57 10.96
N CYS A 269 -9.47 -0.75 10.19
CA CYS A 269 -9.88 -1.03 8.82
C CYS A 269 -9.58 0.17 7.91
N LEU A 270 -9.24 -0.09 6.64
CA LEU A 270 -9.11 0.94 5.61
C LEU A 270 -10.47 1.59 5.31
N LEU A 271 -11.53 0.77 5.27
CA LEU A 271 -12.83 1.09 4.72
C LEU A 271 -13.86 1.46 5.81
N GLN A 272 -13.39 1.99 6.93
CA GLN A 272 -14.25 2.49 8.00
C GLN A 272 -13.67 3.76 8.62
N ASN A 273 -14.55 4.59 9.19
CA ASN A 273 -14.18 5.88 9.80
C ASN A 273 -13.61 5.74 11.22
N MET A 274 -13.75 4.58 11.86
CA MET A 274 -13.23 4.32 13.21
C MET A 274 -11.71 4.58 13.30
N GLU A 275 -11.33 5.41 14.27
CA GLU A 275 -9.98 5.90 14.49
C GLU A 275 -9.68 6.03 16.00
N PHE A 276 -8.45 5.69 16.39
CA PHE A 276 -7.97 5.83 17.77
C PHE A 276 -6.83 6.85 17.78
N ASP A 277 -6.96 7.92 18.56
CA ASP A 277 -5.94 8.97 18.66
C ASP A 277 -4.74 8.51 19.49
N ILE A 278 -3.66 8.09 18.82
CA ILE A 278 -2.44 7.67 19.49
C ILE A 278 -1.52 8.85 19.75
N LYS A 279 -1.43 9.81 18.81
CA LYS A 279 -0.53 10.98 18.93
C LYS A 279 -0.81 11.79 20.19
N SER A 280 -2.07 12.14 20.42
CA SER A 280 -2.43 12.96 21.59
C SER A 280 -2.11 12.24 22.90
N GLN A 281 -2.27 10.92 22.93
CA GLN A 281 -1.97 10.09 24.09
C GLN A 281 -0.46 9.94 24.31
N LEU A 282 0.33 9.74 23.25
CA LEU A 282 1.80 9.73 23.35
C LEU A 282 2.32 11.04 23.95
N ARG A 283 1.77 12.17 23.49
CA ARG A 283 2.19 13.51 23.92
C ARG A 283 1.66 13.92 25.29
N SER A 284 0.63 13.25 25.80
CA SER A 284 0.21 13.38 27.21
C SER A 284 1.08 12.54 28.16
N GLY A 285 2.07 11.79 27.64
CA GLY A 285 3.07 11.10 28.45
C GLY A 285 2.66 9.71 28.90
N ILE A 286 1.72 9.03 28.20
CA ILE A 286 1.38 7.64 28.54
C ILE A 286 2.61 6.74 28.48
N ASN A 287 2.66 5.74 29.35
CA ASN A 287 3.72 4.73 29.36
C ASN A 287 3.47 3.62 28.32
N ASP A 288 4.43 2.73 28.13
CA ASP A 288 4.35 1.67 27.11
C ASP A 288 3.25 0.64 27.37
N LEU A 289 2.88 0.40 28.63
CA LEU A 289 1.79 -0.52 28.99
C LEU A 289 0.43 0.07 28.59
N GLN A 290 0.21 1.35 28.88
CA GLN A 290 -0.98 2.08 28.46
C GLN A 290 -1.08 2.17 26.93
N LEU A 291 0.06 2.42 26.26
CA LEU A 291 0.13 2.44 24.80
C LEU A 291 -0.25 1.07 24.22
N ALA A 292 0.28 -0.03 24.78
CA ALA A 292 -0.06 -1.38 24.36
C ALA A 292 -1.57 -1.65 24.50
N GLN A 293 -2.18 -1.28 25.64
CA GLN A 293 -3.61 -1.46 25.88
C GLN A 293 -4.47 -0.74 24.82
N LEU A 294 -4.16 0.52 24.53
CA LEU A 294 -4.88 1.31 23.52
C LEU A 294 -4.76 0.70 22.10
N LEU A 295 -3.56 0.25 21.74
CA LEU A 295 -3.30 -0.37 20.45
C LEU A 295 -4.00 -1.73 20.31
N LEU A 296 -4.00 -2.55 21.36
CA LEU A 296 -4.68 -3.83 21.38
C LEU A 296 -6.21 -3.67 21.37
N GLN A 297 -6.74 -2.64 22.05
CA GLN A 297 -8.17 -2.30 21.97
C GLN A 297 -8.58 -1.98 20.52
N ALA A 298 -7.78 -1.19 19.79
CA ALA A 298 -8.03 -0.92 18.39
C ALA A 298 -8.01 -2.20 17.53
N VAL A 299 -7.11 -3.15 17.82
CA VAL A 299 -7.08 -4.47 17.16
C VAL A 299 -8.37 -5.25 17.44
N CYS A 300 -8.84 -5.29 18.69
CA CYS A 300 -10.08 -5.98 19.06
C CYS A 300 -11.31 -5.41 18.37
N LEU A 301 -11.34 -4.09 18.15
CA LEU A 301 -12.45 -3.39 17.48
C LEU A 301 -12.37 -3.46 15.94
N LYS A 302 -11.45 -4.25 15.39
CA LYS A 302 -11.38 -4.50 13.96
C LYS A 302 -12.66 -5.20 13.48
N PRO A 303 -13.41 -4.63 12.51
CA PRO A 303 -14.69 -5.20 12.05
C PRO A 303 -14.50 -6.53 11.33
N ALA A 304 -15.56 -7.35 11.27
CA ALA A 304 -15.56 -8.61 10.51
C ALA A 304 -15.27 -8.38 9.01
N GLY A 305 -15.89 -7.35 8.44
CA GLY A 305 -15.76 -6.93 7.04
C GLY A 305 -16.19 -5.48 6.84
N HIS A 306 -16.10 -4.99 5.61
CA HIS A 306 -16.66 -3.70 5.21
C HIS A 306 -17.99 -3.88 4.50
N GLU A 307 -18.79 -2.81 4.47
CA GLU A 307 -20.15 -2.81 3.94
C GLU A 307 -20.28 -2.06 2.61
N LEU A 308 -19.17 -1.90 1.86
CA LEU A 308 -19.19 -1.21 0.55
C LEU A 308 -20.23 -1.76 -0.46
N ASN A 309 -20.64 -3.03 -0.33
CA ASN A 309 -21.65 -3.66 -1.19
C ASN A 309 -23.09 -3.52 -0.64
N SER A 310 -23.25 -3.03 0.58
CA SER A 310 -24.53 -2.86 1.27
C SER A 310 -25.15 -1.51 0.90
N SER A 311 -25.76 -1.44 -0.29
CA SER A 311 -26.73 -0.44 -0.74
C SER A 311 -26.87 0.89 0.06
N GLY A 312 -26.35 1.99 -0.49
CA GLY A 312 -27.13 3.22 -0.64
C GLY A 312 -27.12 4.30 0.46
N SER A 313 -26.34 4.22 1.54
CA SER A 313 -26.24 5.35 2.47
C SER A 313 -24.99 6.20 2.20
N ALA A 314 -25.21 7.50 1.97
CA ALA A 314 -24.14 8.51 1.92
C ALA A 314 -23.29 8.56 3.21
N ASP A 315 -23.80 7.99 4.31
CA ASP A 315 -23.11 7.82 5.61
C ASP A 315 -22.04 6.70 5.63
N SER A 316 -21.97 5.86 4.60
CA SER A 316 -20.93 4.80 4.48
C SER A 316 -19.63 5.29 3.83
N ALA A 317 -19.58 6.55 3.37
CA ALA A 317 -18.41 7.11 2.73
C ALA A 317 -17.24 7.23 3.74
N VAL A 318 -16.09 6.65 3.39
CA VAL A 318 -14.86 6.85 4.13
C VAL A 318 -14.47 8.33 4.01
N THR A 319 -14.42 9.05 5.12
CA THR A 319 -14.24 10.52 5.12
C THR A 319 -12.83 10.94 4.72
N ARG A 320 -11.83 10.12 5.03
CA ARG A 320 -10.44 10.38 4.65
C ARG A 320 -10.20 10.09 3.18
N GLN A 321 -9.39 10.94 2.56
CA GLN A 321 -8.84 10.71 1.23
C GLN A 321 -7.83 9.56 1.23
N MET A 322 -7.64 8.89 0.08
CA MET A 322 -6.66 7.81 -0.06
C MET A 322 -5.25 8.25 0.35
N SER A 323 -4.88 9.48 -0.02
CA SER A 323 -3.60 10.11 0.35
C SER A 323 -3.40 10.29 1.87
N GLN A 324 -4.47 10.37 2.65
CA GLN A 324 -4.42 10.60 4.10
C GLN A 324 -4.36 9.31 4.93
N ILE A 325 -4.57 8.14 4.31
CA ILE A 325 -4.62 6.81 4.97
C ILE A 325 -3.53 5.85 4.53
N GLY A 326 -2.55 6.35 3.77
CA GLY A 326 -1.38 5.59 3.36
C GLY A 326 -1.69 4.56 2.28
N GLY A 327 -1.93 5.01 1.05
CA GLY A 327 -2.20 4.19 -0.14
C GLY A 327 -1.49 2.83 -0.17
#